data_AF-A0A519HQW2-F1
#
_entry.id   AF-A0A519HQW2-F1
#
_cell.length_a   1.000
_cell.length_b   1.000
_cell.length_c   1.000
_cell.angle_alpha   90.00
_cell.angle_beta   90.00
_cell.angle_gamma   90.00
#
_symmetry.space_group_name_H-M   'P 1'
#
loop_
_entity.id
_entity.type
_entity.pdbx_description
1 polymer ?
#
loop_
_entity_poly.entity_id
_entity_poly.type
_entity_poly.pdbx_seq_one_letter_code
_entity_poly.pdbx_strand_id
1 'polypeptide(L)'
;MLFLLNDVVFDLDEASPVTPGDARRFENLDLDYVLELGCELFAEDPLMHQNDPQRARRLAWLIHDRSPEVNAALFAAPAVGCDPALVEPQFCALPAAIMRQLKTRASKGKLDAVAADKAVWMRLAA
;
A
#
# COMPACT_ATOMS: atom_id res chain seq x y z
N MET A 1 -3.64 6.01 11.63
CA MET A 1 -4.22 6.50 10.38
C MET A 1 -4.48 5.29 9.50
N LEU A 2 -5.61 5.23 8.81
CA LEU A 2 -5.87 4.12 7.89
C LEU A 2 -5.14 4.33 6.56
N PHE A 3 -4.56 3.26 6.02
CA PHE A 3 -3.91 3.24 4.71
C PHE A 3 -4.33 2.00 3.93
N LEU A 4 -4.78 2.16 2.68
CA LEU A 4 -5.10 1.05 1.79
C LEU A 4 -3.89 0.72 0.93
N LEU A 5 -3.40 -0.51 1.00
CA LEU A 5 -2.37 -1.01 0.09
C LEU A 5 -2.92 -2.21 -0.66
N ASN A 6 -3.07 -2.07 -1.97
CA ASN A 6 -3.84 -2.98 -2.84
C ASN A 6 -5.26 -3.20 -2.28
N ASP A 7 -5.51 -4.31 -1.60
CA ASP A 7 -6.80 -4.67 -0.98
C ASP A 7 -6.74 -4.83 0.54
N VAL A 8 -5.62 -4.49 1.18
CA VAL A 8 -5.45 -4.58 2.64
C VAL A 8 -5.47 -3.19 3.26
N VAL A 9 -6.28 -3.02 4.32
CA VAL A 9 -6.34 -1.76 5.08
C VAL A 9 -5.53 -1.86 6.37
N PHE A 10 -4.40 -1.17 6.39
CA PHE A 10 -3.54 -1.02 7.56
C PHE A 10 -4.00 0.12 8.46
N ASP A 11 -3.84 -0.05 9.78
CA ASP A 11 -3.83 1.07 10.71
C ASP A 11 -2.37 1.40 11.04
N LEU A 12 -1.93 2.58 10.65
CA LEU A 12 -0.56 3.04 10.84
C LEU A 12 -0.30 3.55 12.27
N ASP A 13 -1.34 3.85 13.07
CA ASP A 13 -1.14 4.34 14.45
C ASP A 13 -0.90 3.21 15.46
N GLU A 14 -1.20 1.96 15.09
CA GLU A 14 -1.11 0.79 15.97
C GLU A 14 0.35 0.34 16.16
N ALA A 15 1.13 1.12 16.93
CA ALA A 15 2.59 1.06 17.08
C ALA A 15 3.35 1.30 15.75
N SER A 16 4.30 2.25 15.74
CA SER A 16 5.11 2.53 14.55
C SER A 16 5.73 1.23 14.03
N PRO A 17 5.50 0.84 12.75
CA PRO A 17 6.04 -0.41 12.20
C PRO A 17 7.56 -0.36 12.00
N VAL A 18 8.17 0.78 12.34
CA VAL A 18 9.55 1.17 12.08
C VAL A 18 10.21 1.46 13.41
N THR A 19 11.38 0.86 13.66
CA THR A 19 12.14 1.21 14.86
C THR A 19 12.71 2.64 14.72
N PRO A 20 13.08 3.31 15.82
CA PRO A 20 13.76 4.61 15.72
C PRO A 20 15.05 4.57 14.88
N GLY A 21 15.73 3.42 14.85
CA GLY A 21 16.92 3.22 14.00
C GLY A 21 16.58 3.13 12.51
N ASP A 22 15.46 2.50 12.17
CA ASP A 22 14.96 2.43 10.80
C ASP A 22 14.47 3.80 10.32
N ALA A 23 13.71 4.52 11.16
CA ALA A 23 13.23 5.87 10.83
C ALA A 23 14.38 6.79 10.41
N ARG A 24 15.50 6.74 11.15
CA ARG A 24 16.70 7.54 10.90
C ARG A 24 17.44 7.14 9.62
N ARG A 25 17.39 5.86 9.23
CA ARG A 25 17.90 5.41 7.92
C ARG A 25 17.01 5.88 6.78
N PHE A 26 15.72 6.00 7.04
CA PHE A 26 14.73 6.37 6.04
C PHE A 26 14.56 7.89 5.88
N GLU A 27 15.02 8.70 6.83
CA GLU A 27 14.96 10.19 6.79
C GLU A 27 15.45 10.81 5.48
N ASN A 28 16.43 10.18 4.81
CA ASN A 28 17.00 10.68 3.55
C ASN A 28 16.37 10.10 2.29
N LEU A 29 15.42 9.17 2.41
CA LEU A 29 14.73 8.61 1.26
C LEU A 29 13.70 9.62 0.76
N ASP A 30 13.74 9.97 -0.51
CA ASP A 30 12.67 10.73 -1.14
C ASP A 30 11.48 9.82 -1.50
N LEU A 31 10.38 10.43 -1.93
CA LEU A 31 9.20 9.68 -2.33
C LEU A 31 9.53 8.76 -3.52
N ASP A 32 10.27 9.27 -4.52
CA ASP A 32 10.61 8.53 -5.74
C ASP A 32 11.33 7.21 -5.41
N TYR A 33 12.31 7.23 -4.52
CA TYR A 33 12.98 6.02 -4.04
C TYR A 33 12.01 5.04 -3.35
N VAL A 34 11.09 5.54 -2.52
CA VAL A 34 10.08 4.70 -1.86
C VAL A 34 9.15 4.05 -2.89
N LEU A 35 8.85 4.75 -4.00
CA LEU A 35 8.04 4.21 -5.09
C LEU A 35 8.79 3.11 -5.85
N GLU A 36 10.07 3.33 -6.17
CA GLU A 36 10.94 2.32 -6.79
C GLU A 36 11.03 1.07 -5.92
N LEU A 37 11.29 1.24 -4.61
CA LEU A 37 11.27 0.14 -3.64
C LEU A 37 9.93 -0.60 -3.63
N GLY A 38 8.81 0.13 -3.67
CA GLY A 38 7.49 -0.49 -3.76
C GLY A 38 7.35 -1.36 -5.02
N CYS A 39 7.79 -0.87 -6.16
CA CYS A 39 7.75 -1.62 -7.42
C CYS A 39 8.62 -2.88 -7.35
N GLU A 40 9.84 -2.80 -6.80
CA GLU A 40 10.71 -3.97 -6.60
C GLU A 40 10.06 -5.03 -5.71
N LEU A 41 9.49 -4.63 -4.57
CA LEU A 41 8.84 -5.54 -3.63
C LEU A 41 7.65 -6.27 -4.25
N PHE A 42 6.83 -5.58 -5.04
CA PHE A 42 5.66 -6.17 -5.69
C PHE A 42 6.01 -6.92 -6.97
N ALA A 43 7.13 -6.60 -7.62
CA ALA A 43 7.68 -7.43 -8.68
C ALA A 43 8.17 -8.78 -8.13
N GLU A 44 8.84 -8.77 -6.97
CA GLU A 44 9.29 -9.99 -6.27
C GLU A 44 8.09 -10.84 -5.81
N ASP A 45 7.14 -10.23 -5.11
CA ASP A 45 5.92 -10.88 -4.62
C ASP A 45 4.68 -9.98 -4.83
N PRO A 46 3.88 -10.22 -5.89
CA PRO A 46 2.65 -9.48 -6.17
C PRO A 46 1.61 -9.53 -5.03
N LEU A 47 1.69 -10.55 -4.17
CA LEU A 47 0.81 -10.74 -3.02
C LEU A 47 1.51 -10.41 -1.69
N MET A 48 2.61 -9.66 -1.71
CA MET A 48 3.39 -9.29 -0.51
C MET A 48 2.55 -8.66 0.59
N HIS A 49 1.56 -7.84 0.23
CA HIS A 49 0.59 -7.25 1.15
C HIS A 49 -0.23 -8.27 1.98
N GLN A 50 -0.36 -9.50 1.49
CA GLN A 50 -1.02 -10.63 2.17
C GLN A 50 0.01 -11.59 2.80
N ASN A 51 1.10 -11.88 2.08
CA ASN A 51 2.12 -12.85 2.49
C ASN A 51 3.05 -12.31 3.59
N ASP A 52 3.40 -11.03 3.53
CA ASP A 52 4.20 -10.31 4.53
C ASP A 52 3.55 -8.96 4.91
N PRO A 53 2.47 -8.98 5.71
CA PRO A 53 1.76 -7.76 6.10
C PRO A 53 2.61 -6.76 6.89
N GLN A 54 3.68 -7.22 7.55
CA GLN A 54 4.58 -6.32 8.28
C GLN A 54 5.43 -5.48 7.33
N ARG A 55 6.01 -6.12 6.31
CA ARG A 55 6.77 -5.42 5.26
C ARG A 55 5.88 -4.47 4.47
N ALA A 56 4.67 -4.91 4.13
CA ALA A 56 3.65 -4.11 3.49
C ALA A 56 3.26 -2.87 4.32
N ARG A 57 3.08 -3.04 5.62
CA ARG A 57 2.76 -1.94 6.54
C ARG A 57 3.90 -0.93 6.66
N ARG A 58 5.17 -1.37 6.62
CA ARG A 58 6.33 -0.45 6.58
C ARG A 58 6.35 0.36 5.28
N LEU A 59 6.09 -0.26 4.14
CA LEU A 59 5.98 0.46 2.87
C LEU A 59 4.86 1.50 2.89
N ALA A 60 3.66 1.13 3.37
CA ALA A 60 2.53 2.05 3.54
C ALA A 60 2.89 3.23 4.46
N TRP A 61 3.61 2.97 5.56
CA TRP A 61 4.10 4.03 6.45
C TRP A 61 5.09 4.95 5.74
N LEU A 62 6.06 4.41 4.98
CA LEU A 62 7.03 5.21 4.24
C LEU A 62 6.37 6.11 3.19
N ILE A 63 5.40 5.58 2.44
CA ILE A 63 4.64 6.36 1.46
C ILE A 63 3.92 7.52 2.14
N HIS A 64 3.21 7.25 3.24
CA HIS A 64 2.50 8.29 3.98
C HIS A 64 3.44 9.32 4.62
N ASP A 65 4.57 8.90 5.18
CA ASP A 65 5.56 9.78 5.83
C ASP A 65 6.23 10.72 4.80
N ARG A 66 6.29 10.33 3.52
CA ARG A 66 6.82 11.15 2.42
C ARG A 66 5.76 11.95 1.68
N SER A 67 4.51 11.50 1.68
CA SER A 67 3.36 12.16 1.06
C SER A 67 2.13 12.02 1.98
N PRO A 68 1.96 12.92 2.96
CA PRO A 68 0.91 12.79 3.98
C PRO A 68 -0.52 12.80 3.44
N GLU A 69 -0.74 13.38 2.26
CA GLU A 69 -2.01 13.39 1.55
C GLU A 69 -2.40 12.02 0.98
N VAL A 70 -1.43 11.14 0.71
CA VAL A 70 -1.68 9.80 0.18
C VAL A 70 -2.08 8.85 1.31
N ASN A 71 -3.20 8.16 1.13
CA ASN A 71 -3.68 7.12 2.04
C ASN A 71 -4.18 5.85 1.33
N ALA A 72 -3.97 5.76 0.02
CA ALA A 72 -4.22 4.59 -0.78
C ALA A 72 -3.12 4.43 -1.84
N ALA A 73 -2.58 3.23 -1.95
CA ALA A 73 -1.61 2.85 -2.97
C ALA A 73 -1.97 1.50 -3.60
N LEU A 74 -1.80 1.38 -4.91
CA LEU A 74 -1.92 0.14 -5.67
C LEU A 74 -0.60 -0.10 -6.41
N PHE A 75 -0.03 -1.29 -6.23
CA PHE A 75 1.10 -1.77 -7.01
C PHE A 75 0.65 -3.01 -7.79
N ALA A 76 0.36 -2.82 -9.07
CA ALA A 76 -0.13 -3.88 -9.95
C ALA A 76 1.04 -4.51 -10.71
N ALA A 77 1.55 -5.63 -10.22
CA ALA A 77 2.57 -6.41 -10.92
C ALA A 77 1.92 -7.40 -11.91
N PRO A 78 2.35 -7.45 -13.18
CA PRO A 78 1.76 -8.34 -14.19
C PRO A 78 2.06 -9.83 -13.94
N ALA A 79 3.18 -10.14 -13.29
CA ALA A 79 3.59 -11.48 -12.93
C ALA A 79 4.60 -11.47 -11.77
N VAL A 80 4.74 -12.61 -11.10
CA VAL A 80 5.80 -12.86 -10.11
C VAL A 80 7.17 -12.80 -10.80
N GLY A 81 8.13 -12.10 -10.21
CA GLY A 81 9.48 -11.94 -10.74
C GLY A 81 9.56 -11.11 -12.03
N CYS A 82 8.57 -10.26 -12.29
CA CYS A 82 8.61 -9.36 -13.43
C CYS A 82 9.68 -8.27 -13.27
N ASP A 83 9.98 -7.55 -14.35
CA ASP A 83 10.80 -6.34 -14.26
C ASP A 83 10.06 -5.30 -13.40
N PRO A 84 10.69 -4.71 -12.35
CA PRO A 84 10.07 -3.67 -11.54
C PRO A 84 9.51 -2.49 -12.35
N ALA A 85 10.09 -2.18 -13.51
CA ALA A 85 9.60 -1.13 -14.40
C ALA A 85 8.22 -1.45 -15.02
N LEU A 86 7.76 -2.70 -14.95
CA LEU A 86 6.43 -3.13 -15.41
C LEU A 86 5.37 -3.08 -14.30
N VAL A 87 5.75 -2.80 -13.06
CA VAL A 87 4.79 -2.58 -11.98
C VAL A 87 4.26 -1.16 -12.12
N GLU A 88 2.95 -1.02 -12.32
CA GLU A 88 2.30 0.29 -12.46
C GLU A 88 1.77 0.77 -11.09
N PRO A 89 2.47 1.70 -10.40
CA PRO A 89 1.98 2.22 -9.14
C PRO A 89 0.88 3.27 -9.34
N GLN A 90 -0.13 3.25 -8.47
CA GLN A 90 -1.17 4.29 -8.41
C GLN A 90 -1.34 4.76 -6.97
N PHE A 91 -1.62 6.05 -6.80
CA PHE A 91 -1.82 6.68 -5.50
C PHE A 91 -3.03 7.58 -5.52
N CYS A 92 -3.77 7.62 -4.41
CA CYS A 92 -4.81 8.60 -4.24
C CYS A 92 -5.04 8.96 -2.76
N ALA A 93 -5.72 10.09 -2.58
CA ALA A 93 -6.23 10.54 -1.31
C ALA A 93 -7.72 10.20 -1.21
N LEU A 94 -8.07 9.31 -0.29
CA LEU A 94 -9.45 8.92 -0.02
C LEU A 94 -10.03 9.67 1.17
N PRO A 95 -11.31 10.09 1.11
CA PRO A 95 -11.99 10.63 2.27
C PRO A 95 -12.01 9.63 3.44
N ALA A 96 -11.85 10.12 4.68
CA ALA A 96 -11.81 9.27 5.87
C ALA A 96 -13.05 8.36 6.03
N ALA A 97 -14.22 8.79 5.54
CA ALA A 97 -15.43 7.97 5.54
C ALA A 97 -15.29 6.72 4.64
N ILE A 98 -14.67 6.86 3.46
CA ILE A 98 -14.38 5.74 2.55
C ILE A 98 -13.39 4.78 3.21
N MET A 99 -12.30 5.29 3.80
CA MET A 99 -11.33 4.47 4.51
C MET A 99 -11.95 3.65 5.65
N ARG A 100 -12.84 4.26 6.46
CA ARG A 100 -13.57 3.53 7.52
C ARG A 100 -14.50 2.45 6.95
N GLN A 101 -15.14 2.71 5.81
CA GLN A 101 -15.98 1.72 5.14
C GLN A 101 -15.15 0.54 4.64
N LEU A 102 -13.99 0.80 4.03
CA LEU A 102 -13.05 -0.23 3.58
C LEU A 102 -12.56 -1.07 4.78
N LYS A 103 -12.16 -0.44 5.89
CA LYS A 103 -11.75 -1.16 7.11
C LYS A 103 -12.87 -2.06 7.66
N THR A 104 -14.11 -1.58 7.65
CA THR A 104 -15.29 -2.34 8.09
C THR A 104 -15.59 -3.52 7.16
N ARG A 105 -15.33 -3.40 5.86
CA ARG A 105 -15.45 -4.50 4.91
C ARG A 105 -14.34 -5.53 5.12
N ALA A 106 -13.11 -5.08 5.28
CA ALA A 106 -11.96 -5.95 5.57
C ALA A 106 -12.17 -6.78 6.83
N SER A 107 -12.64 -6.17 7.93
CA SER A 107 -12.92 -6.89 9.19
C SER A 107 -14.02 -7.94 9.09
N LYS A 108 -14.81 -7.94 8.00
CA LYS A 108 -15.85 -8.93 7.70
C LYS A 108 -15.41 -9.94 6.63
N GLY A 109 -14.15 -9.90 6.18
CA GLY A 109 -13.66 -10.72 5.07
C GLY A 109 -14.30 -10.37 3.72
N LYS A 110 -14.75 -9.11 3.54
CA LYS A 110 -15.46 -8.62 2.35
C LYS A 110 -14.68 -7.56 1.57
N LEU A 111 -13.36 -7.53 1.74
CA LEU A 111 -12.47 -6.70 0.95
C LEU A 111 -11.43 -7.61 0.32
N ASP A 112 -11.55 -7.79 -0.99
CA ASP A 112 -10.60 -8.46 -1.87
C ASP A 112 -10.15 -7.47 -2.96
N ALA A 113 -9.18 -7.88 -3.78
CA ALA A 113 -8.67 -7.09 -4.90
C ALA A 113 -9.78 -6.47 -5.76
N VAL A 114 -10.81 -7.24 -6.13
CA VAL A 114 -11.91 -6.78 -6.98
C VAL A 114 -12.78 -5.74 -6.25
N ALA A 115 -13.06 -5.95 -4.98
CA ALA A 115 -13.87 -5.03 -4.17
C ALA A 115 -13.13 -3.72 -3.89
N ALA A 116 -11.81 -3.76 -3.66
CA ALA A 116 -10.97 -2.59 -3.51
C ALA A 116 -10.89 -1.79 -4.82
N ASP A 117 -10.64 -2.47 -5.93
CA ASP A 117 -10.55 -1.89 -7.27
C ASP A 117 -11.82 -1.14 -7.68
N LYS A 118 -12.99 -1.78 -7.51
CA LYS A 118 -14.28 -1.13 -7.75
C LYS A 118 -14.55 0.07 -6.84
N ALA A 119 -14.05 0.04 -5.61
CA ALA A 119 -14.33 1.09 -4.63
C ALA A 119 -13.40 2.31 -4.75
N VAL A 120 -12.20 2.12 -5.32
CA VAL A 120 -11.12 3.12 -5.26
C VAL A 120 -10.60 3.49 -6.65
N TRP A 121 -10.29 2.50 -7.49
CA TRP A 121 -9.56 2.72 -8.73
C TRP A 121 -10.47 2.79 -9.96
N MET A 122 -11.73 2.34 -9.83
CA MET A 122 -12.71 2.30 -10.93
C MET A 122 -12.19 1.58 -12.18
N ARG A 123 -11.19 0.70 -12.05
CA ARG A 123 -10.82 -0.19 -13.14
C ARG A 123 -11.97 -1.20 -13.25
N LEU A 124 -12.62 -1.22 -14.40
CA LEU A 124 -13.36 -2.41 -14.79
C LEU A 124 -12.28 -3.43 -15.09
N ALA A 125 -12.03 -4.37 -14.18
CA ALA A 125 -11.23 -5.56 -14.48
C ALA A 125 -11.76 -6.13 -15.82
N ALA A 126 -10.92 -6.07 -16.85
CA ALA A 126 -11.24 -6.51 -18.20
C ALA A 126 -11.32 -8.04 -18.28
#